data_AF-A0A0J9HF82-F1
#
_entry.id   AF-A0A0J9HF82-F1
#
_cell.length_a   1.000
_cell.length_b   1.000
_cell.length_c   1.000
_cell.angle_alpha   90.00
_cell.angle_beta   90.00
_cell.angle_gamma   90.00
#
_symmetry.space_group_name_H-M   'P 1'
#
loop_
_entity.id
_entity.type
_entity.pdbx_description
1 polymer ?
#
loop_
_entity_poly.entity_id
_entity_poly.type
_entity_poly.pdbx_seq_one_letter_code
_entity_poly.pdbx_strand_id
1 'polypeptide(L)'
;RMNHHKSLCEICFYQMSENLIFLKTIFTYLVCEIDEENHQFQHSVLNIIQVTAEFTLIILFKYNIKTITYHSCVILTVRNT
;
A
#
# COMPACT_ATOMS: atom_id res chain seq x y z
N ARG A 1 -6.92 -5.97 22.12
CA ARG A 1 -6.24 -4.72 22.55
C ARG A 1 -5.02 -4.56 21.65
N MET A 2 -4.92 -3.47 20.87
CA MET A 2 -3.79 -3.27 19.96
C MET A 2 -2.51 -3.03 20.77
N ASN A 3 -1.41 -3.69 20.39
CA ASN A 3 -0.12 -3.46 21.03
C ASN A 3 0.60 -2.31 20.33
N HIS A 4 0.47 -1.10 20.87
CA HIS A 4 1.03 0.12 20.29
C HIS A 4 2.55 0.05 20.07
N HIS A 5 3.29 -0.63 20.96
CA HIS A 5 4.74 -0.80 20.81
C HIS A 5 5.08 -1.63 19.57
N LYS A 6 4.33 -2.71 19.33
CA LYS A 6 4.53 -3.56 18.16
C LYS A 6 4.26 -2.80 16.86
N SER A 7 3.17 -2.02 16.81
CA SER A 7 2.82 -1.23 15.62
C SER A 7 3.86 -0.15 15.29
N LEU A 8 4.42 0.52 16.31
CA LEU A 8 5.49 1.49 16.09
C LEU A 8 6.77 0.85 15.54
N CYS A 9 7.15 -0.33 16.06
CA CYS A 9 8.29 -1.08 15.52
C CYS A 9 8.08 -1.48 14.06
N GLU A 10 6.88 -1.94 13.69
CA GLU A 10 6.54 -2.28 12.31
C GLU A 10 6.62 -1.06 11.39
N ILE A 11 6.11 0.10 11.80
CA ILE A 11 6.22 1.35 11.02
C ILE A 11 7.69 1.72 10.80
N CYS A 12 8.51 1.70 11.86
CA CYS A 12 9.94 2.01 11.73
C CYS A 12 10.64 1.02 10.80
N PHE A 13 10.31 -0.27 10.88
CA PHE A 13 10.87 -1.29 10.01
C PHE A 13 10.55 -1.01 8.54
N TYR A 14 9.28 -0.76 8.20
CA TYR A 14 8.87 -0.51 6.82
C TYR A 14 9.40 0.82 6.26
N GLN A 15 9.54 1.86 7.09
CA GLN A 15 10.14 3.13 6.67
C GLN A 15 11.61 3.02 6.32
N MET A 16 12.34 2.07 6.91
CA MET A 16 13.75 1.82 6.63
C MET A 16 13.96 0.82 5.49
N SER A 17 12.90 0.17 5.02
CA SER A 17 12.96 -0.81 3.93
C SER A 17 12.53 -0.18 2.60
N GLU A 18 13.32 -0.40 1.54
CA GLU A 18 12.95 -0.05 0.17
C GLU A 18 12.21 -1.20 -0.55
N ASN A 19 11.77 -2.22 0.20
CA ASN A 19 11.12 -3.40 -0.36
C ASN A 19 9.66 -3.11 -0.72
N LEU A 20 9.22 -3.66 -1.85
CA LEU A 20 7.82 -3.73 -2.19
C LEU A 20 7.07 -4.58 -1.16
N ILE A 21 5.91 -4.08 -0.75
CA ILE A 21 5.05 -4.67 0.28
C ILE A 21 4.20 -5.78 -0.33
N PHE A 22 3.70 -5.62 -1.56
CA PHE A 22 2.86 -6.64 -2.16
C PHE A 22 3.66 -7.81 -2.71
N LEU A 23 3.15 -9.02 -2.48
CA LEU A 23 3.71 -10.21 -3.10
C LEU A 23 3.46 -10.17 -4.61
N LYS A 24 4.55 -10.25 -5.39
CA LYS A 24 4.51 -10.14 -6.86
C LYS A 24 3.45 -11.04 -7.51
N THR A 25 3.41 -12.32 -7.13
CA THR A 25 2.47 -13.29 -7.71
C THR A 25 1.01 -12.89 -7.51
N ILE A 26 0.67 -12.42 -6.31
CA ILE A 26 -0.70 -11.99 -5.99
C ILE A 26 -1.03 -10.71 -6.75
N PHE A 27 -0.08 -9.76 -6.80
CA PHE A 27 -0.29 -8.50 -7.51
C PHE A 27 -0.43 -8.72 -9.03
N THR A 28 0.37 -9.59 -9.63
CA THR A 28 0.22 -9.96 -11.05
C THR A 28 -1.13 -10.59 -11.33
N TYR A 29 -1.60 -11.49 -10.47
CA TYR A 29 -2.93 -12.09 -10.61
C TYR A 29 -4.03 -11.01 -10.58
N LEU A 30 -3.96 -10.09 -9.62
CA LEU A 30 -4.89 -8.96 -9.54
C LEU A 30 -4.89 -8.08 -10.81
N VAL A 31 -3.72 -7.78 -11.37
CA VAL A 31 -3.63 -6.99 -12.61
C VAL A 31 -4.28 -7.75 -13.77
N CYS A 32 -4.04 -9.05 -13.90
CA CYS A 32 -4.66 -9.87 -14.94
C CYS A 32 -6.18 -10.00 -14.76
N GLU A 33 -6.69 -10.08 -13.52
CA GLU A 33 -8.14 -10.09 -13.25
C GLU A 33 -8.81 -8.77 -13.63
N ILE A 34 -8.13 -7.64 -13.39
CA ILE A 34 -8.64 -6.30 -13.75
C ILE A 34 -8.60 -6.08 -15.27
N ASP A 35 -7.60 -6.62 -15.95
CA ASP A 35 -7.35 -6.33 -17.37
C ASP A 35 -8.38 -6.95 -18.33
N GLU A 36 -9.34 -7.78 -17.86
CA GLU A 36 -10.47 -8.43 -18.58
C GLU A 36 -10.17 -9.14 -19.93
N GLU A 37 -9.47 -8.48 -20.85
CA GLU A 37 -8.93 -8.95 -22.14
C GLU A 37 -7.69 -9.86 -22.02
N ASN A 38 -7.16 -10.09 -20.81
CA ASN A 38 -6.10 -11.07 -20.55
C ASN A 38 -4.84 -10.78 -21.39
N HIS A 39 -4.45 -9.51 -21.49
CA HIS A 39 -3.25 -9.10 -22.20
C HIS A 39 -2.02 -9.71 -21.53
N GLN A 40 -1.10 -10.23 -22.35
CA GLN A 40 0.19 -10.68 -21.86
C GLN A 40 1.08 -9.48 -21.57
N PHE A 41 1.08 -9.02 -20.33
CA PHE A 41 2.00 -7.99 -19.88
C PHE A 41 3.45 -8.49 -19.86
N GLN A 42 4.37 -7.64 -20.27
CA GLN A 42 5.78 -7.85 -20.01
C GLN A 42 6.06 -7.76 -18.51
N HIS A 43 7.01 -8.55 -18.01
CA HIS A 43 7.41 -8.51 -16.59
C HIS A 43 7.89 -7.12 -16.14
N SER A 44 8.56 -6.36 -17.03
CA SER A 44 8.95 -4.97 -16.76
C SER A 44 7.74 -4.06 -16.53
N VAL A 45 6.67 -4.24 -17.33
CA VAL A 45 5.43 -3.48 -17.20
C VAL A 45 4.74 -3.81 -15.87
N LEU A 46 4.62 -5.09 -15.52
CA LEU A 46 4.04 -5.51 -14.24
C LEU A 46 4.80 -4.95 -13.03
N ASN A 47 6.13 -4.94 -13.08
CA ASN A 47 6.95 -4.32 -12.02
C ASN A 47 6.68 -2.81 -11.90
N ILE A 48 6.57 -2.08 -13.02
CA ILE A 48 6.28 -0.64 -13.00
C ILE A 48 4.89 -0.36 -12.43
N ILE A 49 3.89 -1.14 -12.83
CA ILE A 49 2.53 -1.03 -12.29
C ILE A 49 2.55 -1.26 -10.78
N GLN A 50 3.27 -2.29 -10.30
CA GLN A 50 3.37 -2.57 -8.87
C GLN A 50 4.05 -1.42 -8.09
N VAL A 51 5.21 -0.97 -8.55
CA VAL A 51 5.94 0.15 -7.93
C VAL A 51 5.06 1.40 -7.88
N THR A 52 4.36 1.69 -8.96
CA THR A 52 3.47 2.86 -9.06
C THR A 52 2.28 2.74 -8.10
N ALA A 53 1.61 1.59 -8.08
CA ALA A 53 0.46 1.36 -7.20
C ALA A 53 0.83 1.47 -5.72
N GLU A 54 1.94 0.84 -5.30
CA GLU A 54 2.40 0.91 -3.92
C GLU A 54 2.80 2.34 -3.54
N PHE A 55 3.49 3.07 -4.42
CA PHE A 55 3.85 4.46 -4.19
C PHE A 55 2.62 5.37 -4.05
N THR A 56 1.62 5.20 -4.92
CA THR A 56 0.35 5.92 -4.83
C THR A 56 -0.37 5.62 -3.50
N LEU A 57 -0.40 4.37 -3.06
CA LEU A 57 -1.00 3.99 -1.78
C LEU A 57 -0.25 4.60 -0.59
N ILE A 58 1.09 4.61 -0.59
CA ILE A 58 1.90 5.24 0.45
C ILE A 58 1.55 6.73 0.57
N ILE A 59 1.44 7.44 -0.56
CA ILE A 59 1.05 8.85 -0.58
C ILE A 59 -0.37 9.03 -0.02
N LEU A 60 -1.32 8.20 -0.45
CA LEU A 60 -2.70 8.25 0.02
C LEU A 60 -2.80 8.02 1.53
N PHE A 61 -2.14 6.99 2.05
CA PHE A 61 -2.10 6.71 3.49
C PHE A 61 -1.48 7.87 4.27
N LYS A 62 -0.40 8.48 3.78
CA LYS A 62 0.22 9.65 4.41
C LYS A 62 -0.75 10.83 4.50
N TYR A 63 -1.51 11.09 3.44
CA TYR A 63 -2.52 12.14 3.44
C TYR A 63 -3.64 11.86 4.44
N ASN A 64 -4.14 10.62 4.46
CA ASN A 64 -5.23 10.23 5.35
C ASN A 64 -4.81 10.25 6.83
N ILE A 65 -3.57 9.88 7.16
CA ILE A 65 -2.99 10.03 8.50
C ILE A 65 -2.98 11.50 8.93
N LYS A 66 -2.63 12.41 8.02
CA LYS A 66 -2.68 13.86 8.30
C LYS A 66 -4.10 14.31 8.60
N THR A 67 -5.09 13.84 7.84
CA THR A 67 -6.51 14.15 8.03
C THR A 67 -7.03 13.63 9.37
N ILE A 68 -6.77 12.38 9.75
CA ILE A 68 -7.22 11.87 11.07
C ILE A 68 -6.55 12.60 12.23
N THR A 69 -5.27 12.97 12.08
CA THR A 69 -4.53 13.71 13.10
C THR A 69 -5.12 15.11 13.30
N TYR A 70 -5.53 15.78 12.21
CA TYR A 70 -6.27 17.05 12.29
C TYR A 70 -7.57 16.92 13.10
N HIS A 71 -8.24 15.78 13.01
CA HIS A 71 -9.45 15.48 13.79
C HIS A 71 -9.17 14.85 15.16
N SER A 72 -7.92 14.86 15.65
CA SER A 72 -7.50 14.23 16.92
C SER A 72 -7.81 12.72 17.02
N CYS A 73 -7.91 12.05 15.88
CA CYS A 73 -8.12 10.61 15.78
C CYS A 73 -6.80 9.87 15.58
N VAL A 74 -6.67 8.67 16.15
CA VAL A 74 -5.47 7.82 16.05
C VAL A 74 -5.72 6.52 15.27
N ILE A 75 -6.94 6.33 14.77
CA ILE A 75 -7.36 5.16 14.00
C ILE A 75 -7.87 5.66 12.65
N LEU A 76 -7.28 5.14 11.57
CA LEU A 76 -7.78 5.34 10.22
C LEU A 76 -8.98 4.43 9.98
N THR A 77 -10.08 4.99 9.49
CA THR A 77 -11.29 4.25 9.14
C THR A 77 -11.65 4.49 7.68
N VAL A 78 -12.59 3.70 7.14
CA VAL A 78 -13.06 3.85 5.75
C VAL A 78 -13.60 5.26 5.46
N ARG A 79 -14.09 6.00 6.46
CA ARG A 79 -14.55 7.40 6.30
C ARG A 79 -13.40 8.36 5.94
N ASN A 80 -12.15 7.95 6.18
CA ASN A 80 -10.96 8.79 6.03
C ASN A 80 -10.18 8.51 4.74
N THR A 81 -10.62 7.52 3.97
CA THR A 81 -10.08 7.10 2.66
C THR A 81 -11.02 7.55 1.57
#